data_AF-A0A7S8EAQ8-F1
#
_entry.id   AF-A0A7S8EAQ8-F1
#
_cell.length_a   1.000
_cell.length_b   1.000
_cell.length_c   1.000
_cell.angle_alpha   90.00
_cell.angle_beta   90.00
_cell.angle_gamma   90.00
#
_symmetry.space_group_name_H-M   'P 1'
#
loop_
_entity.id
_entity.type
_entity.pdbx_description
1 polymer ?
#
loop_
_entity_poly.entity_id
_entity_poly.type
_entity_poly.pdbx_seq_one_letter_code
_entity_poly.pdbx_strand_id
1 'polypeptide(L)'
;MPEDKTQRRAVVDPLLLVLKSRRVLIALSALIVGLLTLAVPELAFVRTEVLVLLMTLALALIGGYTIEDAAAVARQSNPAPLPETQIRELVDAIIDALTQEDVTP
;
A
#
# COMPACT_ATOMS: atom_id res chain seq x y z
N MET A 1 38.45 -16.56 -8.03
CA MET A 1 37.38 -16.50 -7.02
C MET A 1 36.24 -15.62 -7.55
N PRO A 2 35.19 -16.21 -8.15
CA PRO A 2 34.06 -15.48 -8.74
C PRO A 2 32.77 -15.50 -7.88
N GLU A 3 32.78 -16.14 -6.70
CA GLU A 3 31.57 -16.40 -5.91
C GLU A 3 31.06 -15.14 -5.15
N ASP A 4 31.94 -14.20 -4.82
CA ASP A 4 31.61 -12.99 -4.06
C ASP A 4 30.62 -12.03 -4.75
N LYS A 5 30.64 -11.97 -6.09
CA LYS A 5 29.81 -11.01 -6.85
C LYS A 5 28.34 -11.45 -6.92
N THR A 6 28.11 -12.76 -7.02
CA THR A 6 26.76 -13.34 -7.05
C THR A 6 26.11 -13.28 -5.68
N GLN A 7 26.90 -13.52 -4.62
CA GLN A 7 26.43 -13.44 -3.24
C GLN A 7 26.13 -11.99 -2.80
N ARG A 8 26.95 -11.01 -3.22
CA ARG A 8 26.63 -9.59 -3.02
C ARG A 8 25.36 -9.17 -3.73
N ARG A 9 25.14 -9.59 -4.98
CA ARG A 9 23.87 -9.31 -5.70
C ARG A 9 22.66 -9.90 -4.97
N ALA A 10 22.75 -11.13 -4.49
CA ALA A 10 21.65 -11.80 -3.80
C ALA A 10 21.20 -11.10 -2.50
N VAL A 11 22.07 -10.31 -1.87
CA VAL A 11 21.75 -9.57 -0.63
C VAL A 11 21.50 -8.08 -0.92
N VAL A 12 22.26 -7.48 -1.83
CA VAL A 12 22.16 -6.06 -2.17
C VAL A 12 20.91 -5.78 -3.00
N ASP A 13 20.53 -6.66 -3.93
CA ASP A 13 19.32 -6.47 -4.74
C ASP A 13 18.05 -6.44 -3.88
N PRO A 14 17.78 -7.36 -2.95
CA PRO A 14 16.60 -7.25 -2.08
C PRO A 14 16.66 -6.04 -1.15
N LEU A 15 17.83 -5.62 -0.68
CA LEU A 15 17.97 -4.41 0.12
C LEU A 15 17.65 -3.15 -0.70
N LEU A 16 18.12 -3.07 -1.95
CA LEU A 16 17.79 -2.01 -2.90
C LEU A 16 16.30 -2.04 -3.30
N LEU A 17 15.70 -3.22 -3.41
CA LEU A 17 14.28 -3.40 -3.70
C LEU A 17 13.41 -2.91 -2.54
N VAL A 18 13.84 -3.15 -1.31
CA VAL A 18 13.21 -2.61 -0.08
C VAL A 18 13.39 -1.09 0.00
N LEU A 19 14.57 -0.55 -0.30
CA LEU A 19 14.81 0.90 -0.35
C LEU A 19 14.05 1.63 -1.47
N LYS A 20 13.62 0.93 -2.52
CA LYS A 20 12.76 1.50 -3.57
C LYS A 20 11.35 1.81 -3.06
N SER A 21 10.91 1.16 -1.98
CA SER A 21 9.59 1.41 -1.40
C SER A 21 9.55 2.79 -0.73
N ARG A 22 8.65 3.66 -1.22
CA ARG A 22 8.42 5.00 -0.64
C ARG A 22 8.13 4.92 0.86
N ARG A 23 7.40 3.89 1.30
CA ARG A 23 7.06 3.65 2.71
C ARG A 23 8.31 3.38 3.57
N VAL A 24 9.27 2.63 3.02
CA VAL A 24 10.54 2.34 3.70
C VAL A 24 11.39 3.61 3.80
N LEU A 25 11.46 4.41 2.74
CA LEU A 25 12.17 5.70 2.79
C LEU A 25 11.56 6.67 3.81
N ILE A 26 10.23 6.72 3.90
CA ILE A 26 9.52 7.52 4.90
C ILE A 26 9.83 7.02 6.32
N ALA A 27 9.81 5.71 6.56
CA ALA A 27 10.17 5.13 7.85
C ALA A 27 11.64 5.41 8.21
N LEU A 28 12.55 5.30 7.25
CA LEU A 28 13.98 5.54 7.47
C LEU A 28 14.26 7.02 7.78
N SER A 29 13.64 7.94 7.05
CA SER A 29 13.77 9.38 7.29
C SER A 29 13.16 9.79 8.64
N ALA A 30 12.00 9.25 8.99
CA ALA A 30 11.41 9.40 10.31
C ALA A 30 12.37 8.92 11.42
N LEU A 31 12.97 7.73 11.26
CA LEU A 31 13.93 7.19 12.21
C LEU A 31 15.17 8.09 12.37
N ILE A 32 15.72 8.59 11.26
CA ILE A 32 16.89 9.50 11.28
C ILE A 32 16.57 10.78 12.05
N VAL A 33 15.42 11.41 11.77
CA VAL A 33 15.01 12.64 12.47
C VAL A 33 14.71 12.37 13.95
N GLY A 34 14.13 11.21 14.29
CA GLY A 34 13.93 10.77 15.67
C GLY A 34 15.26 10.58 16.41
N LEU A 35 16.30 10.05 15.75
CA LEU A 35 17.64 9.94 16.34
C LEU A 35 18.33 11.31 16.49
N LEU A 36 18.17 12.20 15.52
CA LEU A 36 18.69 13.57 15.58
C LEU A 36 18.09 14.37 16.75
N THR A 37 16.78 14.26 16.96
CA THR A 37 16.11 14.89 18.12
C THR A 37 16.55 14.32 19.46
N LEU A 38 17.07 13.09 19.47
CA LEU A 38 17.70 12.46 20.65
C LEU A 38 19.12 12.97 20.90
N ALA A 39 19.86 13.27 19.85
CA ALA A 39 21.26 13.72 19.92
C ALA A 39 21.40 15.22 20.26
N VAL A 40 20.37 16.04 19.98
CA VAL A 40 20.42 17.49 20.19
C VAL A 40 19.67 17.87 21.48
N PRO A 41 20.39 18.22 22.56
CA PRO A 41 19.77 18.52 23.87
C PRO A 41 18.94 19.81 23.88
N GLU A 42 19.20 20.74 22.97
CA GLU A 42 18.46 22.01 22.83
C GLU A 42 17.00 21.80 22.39
N LEU A 43 16.71 20.66 21.75
CA LEU A 43 15.37 20.30 21.31
C LEU A 43 14.55 19.64 22.43
N ALA A 44 15.09 19.43 23.63
CA ALA A 44 14.43 18.70 24.71
C ALA A 44 13.04 19.26 25.07
N PHE A 45 12.86 20.59 25.01
CA PHE A 45 11.58 21.25 25.33
C PHE A 45 10.47 20.94 24.32
N VAL A 46 10.80 20.65 23.06
CA VAL A 46 9.84 20.36 21.98
C VAL A 46 9.94 18.92 21.47
N ARG A 47 10.77 18.10 22.11
CA ARG A 47 11.13 16.76 21.63
C ARG A 47 9.91 15.86 21.54
N THR A 48 9.02 15.94 22.53
CA THR A 48 7.79 15.14 22.56
C THR A 48 6.88 15.52 21.41
N GLU A 49 6.65 16.81 21.21
CA GLU A 49 5.80 17.37 20.15
C GLU A 49 6.34 17.00 18.77
N VAL A 50 7.65 17.12 18.56
CA VAL A 50 8.30 16.73 17.30
C VAL A 50 8.18 15.24 17.05
N LEU A 51 8.42 14.39 18.05
CA LEU A 51 8.28 12.93 17.91
C LEU A 51 6.84 12.52 17.62
N VAL A 52 5.86 13.15 18.29
CA VAL A 52 4.43 12.91 18.02
C VAL A 52 4.09 13.32 16.60
N LEU A 53 4.44 14.53 16.18
CA LEU A 53 4.13 15.04 14.85
C LEU A 53 4.76 14.18 13.75
N LEU A 54 5.98 13.72 13.99
CA LEU A 54 6.73 12.85 13.10
C LEU A 54 6.15 11.43 13.04
N MET A 55 5.74 10.85 14.19
CA MET A 55 5.03 9.57 14.24
C MET A 55 3.68 9.66 13.53
N THR A 56 2.90 10.71 13.78
CA THR A 56 1.61 10.95 13.11
C THR A 56 1.78 11.10 11.61
N LEU A 57 2.78 11.87 11.16
CA LEU A 57 3.08 12.03 9.74
C LEU A 57 3.52 10.71 9.10
N ALA A 58 4.39 9.94 9.76
CA ALA A 58 4.82 8.64 9.28
C ALA A 58 3.65 7.65 9.18
N LEU A 59 2.78 7.58 10.20
CA LEU A 59 1.57 6.77 10.16
C LEU A 59 0.60 7.22 9.07
N ALA A 60 0.42 8.52 8.86
CA ALA A 60 -0.43 9.04 7.79
C ALA A 60 0.10 8.67 6.40
N LEU A 61 1.42 8.72 6.20
CA LEU A 61 2.06 8.41 4.92
C LEU A 61 2.21 6.91 4.65
N ILE A 62 2.33 6.09 5.70
CA ILE A 62 2.47 4.64 5.60
C ILE A 62 1.08 3.96 5.59
N GLY A 63 0.18 4.41 6.47
CA GLY A 63 -1.18 3.89 6.65
C GLY A 63 -2.19 4.46 5.65
N GLY A 64 -1.99 5.70 5.19
CA GLY A 64 -2.74 6.27 4.08
C GLY A 64 -2.00 6.00 2.78
N TYR A 65 -2.55 5.11 1.95
CA TYR A 65 -2.21 5.08 0.53
C TYR A 65 -2.15 6.52 0.03
N THR A 66 -0.98 6.94 -0.44
CA THR A 66 -0.77 8.29 -0.96
C THR A 66 -1.92 8.66 -1.90
N ILE A 67 -2.33 9.92 -1.99
CA ILE A 67 -3.40 10.36 -2.91
C ILE A 67 -3.13 9.84 -4.35
N GLU A 68 -1.85 9.69 -4.70
CA GLU A 68 -1.37 9.04 -5.93
C GLU A 68 -1.72 7.55 -6.02
N ASP A 69 -1.50 6.76 -4.96
CA ASP A 69 -1.92 5.35 -4.88
C ASP A 69 -3.44 5.22 -4.88
N ALA A 70 -4.16 6.07 -4.13
CA ALA A 70 -5.62 6.06 -4.12
C ALA A 70 -6.19 6.40 -5.52
N ALA A 71 -5.57 7.34 -6.23
CA ALA A 71 -5.92 7.66 -7.62
C ALA A 71 -5.50 6.57 -8.62
N ALA A 72 -4.37 5.90 -8.40
CA ALA A 72 -3.94 4.77 -9.22
C ALA A 72 -4.87 3.57 -9.04
N VAL A 73 -5.23 3.25 -7.80
CA VAL A 73 -6.23 2.23 -7.47
C VAL A 73 -7.59 2.64 -8.01
N ALA A 74 -8.07 3.86 -7.81
CA ALA A 74 -9.35 4.32 -8.37
C ALA A 74 -9.39 4.22 -9.91
N ARG A 75 -8.28 4.48 -10.61
CA ARG A 75 -8.17 4.29 -12.07
C ARG A 75 -8.18 2.83 -12.48
N GLN A 76 -7.60 1.93 -11.68
CA GLN A 76 -7.56 0.49 -11.93
C GLN A 76 -8.84 -0.23 -11.47
N SER A 77 -9.53 0.32 -10.47
CA SER A 77 -10.78 -0.17 -9.90
C SER A 77 -12.01 0.33 -10.64
N ASN A 78 -11.86 1.14 -11.70
CA ASN A 78 -12.95 1.40 -12.62
C ASN A 78 -13.12 0.12 -13.46
N PRO A 79 -14.10 -0.76 -13.14
CA PRO A 79 -14.31 -1.95 -13.93
C PRO A 79 -14.67 -1.45 -15.33
N ALA A 80 -14.09 -2.06 -16.37
CA ALA A 80 -14.63 -1.85 -17.70
C ALA A 80 -16.15 -2.06 -17.61
N PRO A 81 -16.99 -1.14 -18.16
CA PRO A 81 -18.43 -1.31 -18.10
C PRO A 81 -18.75 -2.71 -18.64
N LEU A 82 -19.34 -3.54 -17.78
CA LEU A 82 -19.73 -4.89 -18.15
C LEU A 82 -20.61 -4.75 -19.41
N PRO A 83 -20.32 -5.49 -20.49
CA PRO A 83 -21.15 -5.46 -21.69
C PRO A 83 -22.60 -5.75 -21.30
N GLU A 84 -23.55 -4.96 -21.78
CA GLU A 84 -24.98 -5.12 -21.45
C GLU A 84 -25.49 -6.56 -21.68
N THR A 85 -24.86 -7.27 -22.62
CA THR A 85 -25.12 -8.67 -22.93
C THR A 85 -24.86 -9.60 -21.75
N GLN A 86 -23.78 -9.39 -20.98
CA GLN A 86 -23.45 -10.24 -19.82
C GLN A 86 -24.41 -9.98 -18.65
N ILE A 87 -24.89 -8.74 -18.50
CA ILE A 87 -25.89 -8.39 -17.48
C ILE A 87 -27.22 -9.06 -17.83
N ARG A 88 -27.62 -9.04 -19.12
CA ARG A 88 -28.84 -9.69 -19.59
C ARG A 88 -28.79 -11.21 -19.40
N GLU A 89 -27.70 -11.86 -19.77
CA GLU A 89 -27.52 -13.30 -19.59
C GLU A 89 -27.58 -13.71 -18.11
N LEU A 90 -27.00 -12.90 -17.21
CA LEU A 90 -27.07 -13.16 -15.76
C LEU A 90 -28.50 -13.00 -15.22
N VAL A 91 -29.24 -11.98 -15.68
CA VAL A 91 -30.63 -11.77 -15.27
C VAL A 91 -31.53 -12.91 -15.77
N ASP A 92 -31.36 -13.33 -17.03
CA ASP A 92 -32.12 -14.44 -17.60
C ASP A 92 -31.83 -15.76 -16.85
N ALA A 93 -30.56 -16.02 -16.51
CA ALA A 93 -30.17 -17.20 -15.73
C ALA A 93 -30.75 -17.21 -14.30
N ILE A 94 -30.87 -16.04 -13.66
CA ILE A 94 -31.49 -15.91 -12.33
C ILE A 94 -33.00 -16.12 -12.43
N ILE A 95 -33.65 -15.55 -13.45
CA ILE A 95 -35.09 -15.73 -13.68
C ILE A 95 -35.40 -17.21 -13.93
N ASP A 96 -34.63 -17.88 -14.78
CA ASP A 96 -34.78 -19.32 -15.07
C ASP A 96 -34.56 -20.18 -13.82
N ALA A 97 -33.60 -19.84 -12.97
CA ALA A 97 -33.38 -20.56 -11.71
C ALA A 97 -34.58 -20.42 -10.75
N LEU A 98 -35.19 -19.23 -10.69
CA LEU A 98 -36.35 -18.96 -9.84
C LEU A 98 -37.65 -19.61 -10.38
N THR A 99 -37.85 -19.64 -11.70
CA THR A 99 -39.02 -20.31 -12.30
C THR A 99 -38.92 -21.83 -12.30
N GLN A 100 -37.71 -22.41 -12.21
CA GLN A 100 -37.54 -23.86 -12.08
C GLN A 100 -37.76 -24.37 -10.64
N GLU A 101 -37.64 -23.51 -9.63
CA GLU A 101 -37.90 -23.89 -8.22
C GLU A 101 -39.41 -24.06 -7.93
N ASP A 102 -40.30 -23.53 -8.77
CA ASP A 102 -41.77 -23.64 -8.64
C ASP A 102 -42.39 -24.83 -9.40
N VAL A 103 -41.59 -25.72 -10.00
CA VAL A 103 -42.07 -26.95 -10.66
C VAL A 103 -41.49 -28.19 -10.00
N THR A 104 -41.97 -28.49 -8.79
CA THR A 104 -41.99 -29.86 -8.27
C THR A 104 -43.42 -30.21 -7.81
N PRO A 105 -43.97 -31.38 -8.21
CA PRO A 105 -45.34 -31.81 -7.92
C PRO A 105 -45.60 -32.14 -6.45
#